data_AF-A0A820PX31-F1
#
_entry.id   AF-A0A820PX31-F1
#
_cell.length_a   1.000
_cell.length_b   1.000
_cell.length_c   1.000
_cell.angle_alpha   90.00
_cell.angle_beta   90.00
_cell.angle_gamma   90.00
#
_symmetry.space_group_name_H-M   'P 1'
#
loop_
_entity.id
_entity.type
_entity.pdbx_description
1 polymer ?
#
loop_
_entity_poly.entity_id
_entity_poly.type
_entity_poly.pdbx_seq_one_letter_code
_entity_poly.pdbx_strand_id
1 'polypeptide(L)'
;LLSNLTIDSQKLINIFTKIRTNLYRCYLIHAIQSSKTDKINEFFDRLIKTLQQSNEWSKEWFTLPFIKNPEENPVFQVYFSKQWSELFWASLQNFLSIAFFHMIPSKIGSIKEQTDLSISSPELTIISKLRNKFLPNQIVSLN
;
A
#
# COMPACT_ATOMS: atom_id res chain seq x y z
N LEU A 1 12.99 2.00 -16.80
CA LEU A 1 11.58 1.68 -16.46
C LEU A 1 11.37 1.20 -15.02
N LEU A 2 12.40 0.69 -14.32
CA LEU A 2 12.31 0.32 -12.89
C LEU A 2 12.90 1.35 -11.92
N SER A 3 13.46 2.46 -12.40
CA SER A 3 14.04 3.54 -11.57
C SER A 3 12.99 4.47 -10.95
N ASN A 4 11.71 4.36 -11.31
CA ASN A 4 10.64 5.22 -10.80
C ASN A 4 10.01 4.70 -9.48
N LEU A 5 10.48 3.57 -8.97
CA LEU A 5 9.92 2.92 -7.78
C LEU A 5 10.74 3.13 -6.50
N THR A 6 11.82 3.89 -6.57
CA THR A 6 12.48 4.40 -5.36
C THR A 6 11.62 5.52 -4.80
N ILE A 7 10.49 5.18 -4.18
CA ILE A 7 9.71 6.13 -3.40
C ILE A 7 10.65 6.58 -2.28
N ASP A 8 11.13 7.82 -2.38
CA ASP A 8 11.96 8.42 -1.33
C ASP A 8 11.30 8.18 0.02
N SER A 9 12.06 7.72 1.02
CA SER A 9 11.49 7.39 2.34
C SER A 9 10.70 8.56 2.93
N GLN A 10 11.11 9.80 2.64
CA GLN A 10 10.38 11.02 3.00
C GLN A 10 9.00 11.13 2.33
N LYS A 11 8.91 10.79 1.04
CA LYS A 11 7.65 10.77 0.30
C LYS A 11 6.70 9.72 0.88
N LEU A 12 7.22 8.55 1.27
CA LEU A 12 6.43 7.50 1.91
C LEU A 12 5.92 7.91 3.30
N ILE A 13 6.78 8.55 4.11
CA ILE A 13 6.40 9.10 5.43
C ILE A 13 5.30 10.16 5.28
N ASN A 14 5.39 11.03 4.27
CA ASN A 14 4.37 12.04 3.99
C ASN A 14 3.04 11.42 3.57
N ILE A 15 3.06 10.41 2.68
CA ILE A 15 1.84 9.70 2.27
C ILE A 15 1.20 9.00 3.47
N PHE A 16 2.00 8.30 4.28
CA PHE A 16 1.53 7.67 5.50
C PHE A 16 0.89 8.67 6.46
N THR A 17 1.52 9.82 6.66
CA THR A 17 0.99 10.88 7.54
C THR A 17 -0.36 11.40 7.03
N LYS A 18 -0.48 11.66 5.73
CA LYS A 18 -1.76 12.07 5.11
C LYS A 18 -2.85 11.02 5.26
N ILE A 19 -2.53 9.75 5.03
CA ILE A 19 -3.50 8.65 5.18
C ILE A 19 -3.94 8.50 6.64
N ARG A 20 -2.99 8.52 7.57
CA ARG A 20 -3.27 8.47 9.01
C ARG A 20 -4.20 9.62 9.45
N THR A 21 -3.91 10.84 9.01
CA THR A 21 -4.77 12.00 9.29
C THR A 21 -6.18 11.82 8.74
N ASN A 22 -6.32 11.35 7.50
CA ASN A 22 -7.65 11.12 6.90
C ASN A 22 -8.38 9.93 7.54
N LEU A 23 -7.66 8.92 8.03
CA LEU A 23 -8.25 7.81 8.79
C LEU A 23 -8.86 8.32 10.11
N TYR A 24 -8.16 9.20 10.83
CA TYR A 24 -8.71 9.84 12.03
C TYR A 24 -9.95 10.68 11.73
N ARG A 25 -9.94 11.45 10.63
CA ARG A 25 -11.12 12.20 10.18
C ARG A 25 -12.27 11.26 9.86
N CYS A 26 -12.04 10.20 9.10
CA CYS A 26 -13.05 9.20 8.75
C CYS A 26 -13.68 8.58 10.01
N TYR A 27 -12.86 8.24 11.01
CA TYR A 27 -13.33 7.72 12.28
C TYR A 27 -14.26 8.71 13.01
N LEU A 28 -13.83 9.98 13.12
CA LEU A 28 -14.62 11.02 13.79
C LEU A 28 -15.96 11.26 13.08
N ILE A 29 -15.96 11.38 11.75
CA ILE A 29 -17.18 11.55 10.97
C ILE A 29 -18.14 10.38 11.19
N HIS A 30 -17.64 9.15 11.16
CA HIS A 30 -18.46 7.97 11.39
C HIS A 30 -19.03 7.90 12.81
N ALA A 31 -18.24 8.31 13.81
CA ALA A 31 -18.68 8.38 15.20
C ALA A 31 -19.79 9.43 15.40
N ILE A 32 -19.70 10.57 14.72
CA ILE A 32 -20.72 11.63 14.72
C ILE A 32 -22.00 11.13 14.05
N GLN A 33 -21.91 10.54 12.85
CA GLN A 33 -23.07 9.98 12.15
C GLN A 33 -23.77 8.87 12.96
N SER A 34 -23.03 8.15 13.80
CA SER A 34 -23.57 7.11 14.68
C SER A 34 -24.03 7.64 16.04
N SER A 35 -23.96 8.95 16.28
CA SER A 35 -24.26 9.60 17.57
C SER A 35 -23.49 9.01 18.76
N LYS A 36 -22.25 8.52 18.54
CA LYS A 36 -21.39 7.90 19.56
C LYS A 36 -20.44 8.91 20.19
N THR A 37 -20.99 9.86 20.94
CA THR A 37 -20.23 10.94 21.58
C THR A 37 -19.15 10.45 22.55
N ASP A 38 -19.39 9.35 23.26
CA ASP A 38 -18.40 8.74 24.16
C ASP A 38 -17.10 8.36 23.44
N LYS A 39 -17.23 7.85 22.21
CA LYS A 39 -16.08 7.46 21.37
C LYS A 39 -15.31 8.67 20.84
N ILE A 40 -16.01 9.76 20.58
CA ILE A 40 -15.39 11.02 20.19
C ILE A 40 -14.56 11.58 21.35
N ASN A 41 -15.12 11.58 22.57
CA ASN A 41 -14.40 12.03 23.76
C ASN A 41 -13.18 11.14 24.05
N GLU A 42 -13.34 9.82 24.02
CA GLU A 42 -12.23 8.87 24.20
C GLU A 42 -11.11 9.09 23.17
N PHE A 43 -11.48 9.37 21.91
CA PHE A 43 -10.52 9.67 20.86
C PHE A 43 -9.70 10.92 21.19
N PHE A 44 -10.37 12.03 21.56
CA PHE A 44 -9.68 13.26 21.89
C PHE A 44 -8.85 13.12 23.15
N ASP A 45 -9.34 12.48 24.22
CA ASP A 45 -8.56 12.28 25.45
C ASP A 45 -7.22 11.56 25.20
N ARG A 46 -7.21 10.56 24.32
CA ARG A 46 -6.01 9.79 24.01
C ARG A 46 -5.09 10.46 22.99
N LEU A 47 -5.64 11.12 21.97
CA LEU A 47 -4.89 11.57 20.80
C LEU A 47 -4.66 13.08 20.73
N ILE A 48 -5.34 13.89 21.53
CA ILE A 48 -5.27 15.37 21.42
C ILE A 48 -3.85 15.91 21.56
N LYS A 49 -3.04 15.37 22.48
CA LYS A 49 -1.65 15.80 22.68
C LYS A 49 -0.81 15.55 21.42
N THR A 50 -0.97 14.37 20.82
CA THR A 50 -0.28 13.99 19.58
C THR A 50 -0.76 14.81 18.38
N LEU A 51 -2.06 15.09 18.31
CA LEU A 51 -2.65 15.89 17.23
C LEU A 51 -2.24 17.36 17.32
N GLN A 52 -2.14 17.93 18.52
CA GLN A 52 -1.69 19.32 18.75
C GLN A 52 -0.23 19.55 18.34
N GLN A 53 0.61 18.52 18.45
CA GLN A 53 2.01 18.57 18.03
C GLN A 53 2.19 18.41 16.52
N SER A 54 1.14 17.99 15.80
CA SER A 54 1.16 17.78 14.36
C SER A 54 0.73 19.03 13.60
N ASN A 55 1.61 19.57 12.74
CA ASN A 55 1.26 20.69 11.86
C ASN A 55 0.18 20.36 10.81
N GLU A 56 -0.14 19.08 10.62
CA GLU A 56 -1.09 18.62 9.60
C GLU A 56 -2.56 18.67 10.08
N TRP A 57 -2.81 18.86 11.38
CA TRP A 57 -4.15 18.86 11.95
C TRP A 57 -4.67 20.29 12.19
N SER A 58 -5.73 20.69 11.48
CA SER A 58 -6.31 22.04 11.62
C SER A 58 -7.03 22.22 12.96
N LYS A 59 -6.91 23.40 13.56
CA LYS A 59 -7.54 23.72 14.86
C LYS A 59 -9.06 23.58 14.86
N GLU A 60 -9.70 23.80 13.71
CA GLU A 60 -11.15 23.70 13.55
C GLU A 60 -11.67 22.30 13.88
N TRP A 61 -10.89 21.24 13.65
CA TRP A 61 -11.28 19.87 13.97
C TRP A 61 -11.49 19.60 15.45
N PHE A 62 -10.92 20.42 16.35
CA PHE A 62 -11.18 20.31 17.79
C PHE A 62 -12.54 20.89 18.19
N THR A 63 -13.14 21.73 17.35
CA THR A 63 -14.49 22.26 17.56
C THR A 63 -15.58 21.32 17.08
N LEU A 64 -15.21 20.32 16.26
CA LEU A 64 -16.13 19.39 15.61
C LEU A 64 -17.17 18.74 16.56
N PRO A 65 -16.81 18.25 17.77
CA PRO A 65 -17.77 17.62 18.68
C PRO A 65 -18.84 18.57 19.21
N PHE A 66 -18.58 19.88 19.17
CA PHE A 66 -19.47 20.91 19.71
C PHE A 66 -20.41 21.50 18.64
N ILE A 67 -20.23 21.13 17.37
CA ILE A 67 -21.07 21.59 16.26
C ILE A 67 -22.29 20.67 16.15
N LYS A 68 -23.49 21.27 16.19
CA LYS A 68 -24.77 20.52 16.13
C LYS A 68 -24.97 19.82 14.78
N ASN A 69 -24.73 20.52 13.68
CA ASN A 69 -24.91 20.01 12.31
C ASN A 69 -23.60 20.18 11.52
N PRO A 70 -22.60 19.32 11.75
CA PRO A 70 -21.31 19.44 11.08
C PRO A 70 -21.39 19.18 9.57
N GLU A 71 -22.44 18.49 9.09
CA GLU A 71 -22.70 18.27 7.67
C GLU A 71 -23.11 19.54 6.90
N GLU A 72 -23.65 20.56 7.58
CA GLU A 72 -24.00 21.86 6.98
C GLU A 72 -22.84 22.85 7.02
N ASN A 73 -21.80 22.56 7.81
CA ASN A 73 -20.65 23.44 7.92
C ASN A 73 -19.76 23.30 6.67
N PRO A 74 -19.48 24.38 5.93
CA PRO A 74 -18.69 24.32 4.69
C PRO A 74 -17.29 23.75 4.89
N VAL A 75 -16.73 23.83 6.10
CA VAL A 75 -15.43 23.24 6.45
C VAL A 75 -15.50 21.71 6.47
N PHE A 76 -16.60 21.14 6.96
CA PHE A 76 -16.72 19.70 7.22
C PHE A 76 -17.59 18.95 6.22
N GLN A 77 -18.50 19.64 5.52
CA GLN A 77 -19.48 19.07 4.60
C GLN A 77 -18.86 18.08 3.60
N VAL A 78 -17.69 18.41 3.04
CA VAL A 78 -16.97 17.53 2.09
C VAL A 78 -16.67 16.15 2.69
N TYR A 79 -16.34 16.08 3.98
CA TYR A 79 -15.98 14.84 4.67
C TYR A 79 -17.18 13.95 4.97
N PHE A 80 -18.39 14.51 5.00
CA PHE A 80 -19.64 13.75 5.11
C PHE A 80 -20.10 13.17 3.76
N SER A 81 -19.49 13.59 2.65
CA SER A 81 -19.85 13.06 1.33
C SER A 81 -19.38 11.61 1.14
N LYS A 82 -20.23 10.79 0.51
CA LYS A 82 -19.89 9.42 0.13
C LYS A 82 -18.66 9.38 -0.79
N GLN A 83 -18.58 10.35 -1.71
CA GLN A 83 -17.46 10.50 -2.63
C GLN A 83 -16.12 10.63 -1.89
N TRP A 84 -16.04 11.50 -0.88
CA TRP A 84 -14.81 11.64 -0.09
C TRP A 84 -14.37 10.32 0.56
N SER A 85 -15.32 9.61 1.17
CA SER A 85 -15.06 8.32 1.81
C SER A 85 -14.55 7.27 0.82
N GLU A 86 -15.17 7.15 -0.36
CA GLU A 86 -14.76 6.21 -1.41
C GLU A 86 -13.34 6.51 -1.93
N LEU A 87 -13.03 7.80 -2.17
CA LEU A 87 -11.69 8.22 -2.56
C LEU A 87 -10.65 7.91 -1.47
N PHE A 88 -11.00 8.15 -0.21
CA PHE A 88 -10.12 7.82 0.91
C PHE A 88 -9.83 6.31 0.96
N TRP A 89 -10.85 5.46 0.89
CA TRP A 89 -10.68 4.00 0.91
C TRP A 89 -9.84 3.50 -0.26
N ALA A 90 -10.06 4.01 -1.47
CA ALA A 90 -9.23 3.68 -2.62
C ALA A 90 -7.75 4.08 -2.41
N SER A 91 -7.51 5.28 -1.86
CA SER A 91 -6.15 5.76 -1.57
C SER A 91 -5.44 4.89 -0.50
N LEU A 92 -6.18 4.44 0.51
CA LEU A 92 -5.67 3.55 1.56
C LEU A 92 -5.32 2.18 0.98
N GLN A 93 -6.20 1.59 0.16
CA GLN A 93 -5.96 0.31 -0.50
C GLN A 93 -4.71 0.36 -1.39
N ASN A 94 -4.56 1.43 -2.17
CA ASN A 94 -3.38 1.65 -3.01
C ASN A 94 -2.11 1.75 -2.16
N PHE A 95 -2.14 2.50 -1.06
CA PHE A 95 -1.00 2.62 -0.15
C PHE A 95 -0.63 1.29 0.50
N LEU A 96 -1.61 0.55 1.02
CA LEU A 96 -1.37 -0.75 1.63
C LEU A 96 -0.82 -1.76 0.62
N SER A 97 -1.32 -1.75 -0.61
CA SER A 97 -0.80 -2.62 -1.67
C SER A 97 0.67 -2.36 -1.94
N ILE A 98 1.07 -1.08 -2.01
CA ILE A 98 2.47 -0.68 -2.18
C ILE A 98 3.30 -1.06 -0.94
N ALA A 99 2.80 -0.81 0.27
CA ALA A 99 3.50 -1.13 1.50
C ALA A 99 3.77 -2.64 1.62
N PHE A 100 2.76 -3.46 1.37
CA PHE A 100 2.89 -4.92 1.42
C PHE A 100 3.76 -5.49 0.30
N PHE A 101 3.71 -4.91 -0.91
CA PHE A 101 4.59 -5.33 -2.00
C PHE A 101 6.08 -5.23 -1.64
N HIS A 102 6.46 -4.20 -0.87
CA HIS A 102 7.84 -4.03 -0.39
C HIS A 102 8.17 -4.87 0.86
N MET A 103 7.16 -5.32 1.62
CA MET A 103 7.34 -6.14 2.82
C MET A 103 7.37 -7.65 2.56
N ILE A 104 6.79 -8.12 1.45
CA ILE A 104 6.91 -9.53 1.06
C ILE A 104 8.32 -9.71 0.48
N PRO A 105 9.24 -10.43 1.17
CA PRO A 105 10.50 -10.78 0.55
C PRO A 105 10.16 -11.59 -0.69
N SER A 106 10.60 -11.11 -1.86
CA SER A 106 10.48 -11.85 -3.11
C SER A 106 11.26 -13.16 -2.95
N LYS A 107 10.56 -14.23 -2.57
CA LYS A 107 11.14 -15.58 -2.41
C LYS A 107 11.69 -16.14 -3.73
N ILE A 108 11.53 -15.39 -4.83
CA ILE A 108 12.05 -15.67 -6.16
C ILE A 108 13.57 -15.39 -6.26
N GLY A 109 14.16 -14.66 -5.29
CA GLY A 109 15.60 -14.39 -5.25
C GLY A 109 16.46 -15.47 -4.55
N SER A 110 15.85 -16.46 -3.87
CA SER A 110 16.60 -17.51 -3.15
C SER A 110 16.98 -18.71 -4.04
N ILE A 111 16.81 -18.60 -5.36
CA ILE A 111 17.29 -19.58 -6.33
C ILE A 111 18.34 -18.89 -7.19
N LYS A 112 19.54 -18.72 -6.65
CA LYS A 112 20.80 -18.85 -7.40
C LYS A 112 21.98 -18.87 -6.43
N GLU A 113 22.81 -19.89 -6.67
CA GLU A 113 24.19 -20.04 -6.23
C GLU A 113 24.43 -20.44 -4.78
N GLN A 114 24.34 -21.76 -4.54
CA GLN A 114 25.41 -22.45 -3.83
C GLN A 114 25.59 -23.88 -4.35
N THR A 115 26.85 -24.17 -4.65
CA THR A 115 27.53 -25.48 -4.72
C THR A 115 27.24 -26.39 -5.91
N ASP A 116 28.10 -26.24 -6.93
CA ASP A 116 28.97 -27.33 -7.36
C ASP A 116 29.09 -28.43 -6.29
N LEU A 117 28.63 -29.64 -6.60
CA LEU A 117 29.23 -30.90 -6.15
C LEU A 117 28.56 -32.05 -6.93
N SER A 118 29.34 -32.60 -7.87
CA SER A 118 29.30 -34.00 -8.33
C SER A 118 27.94 -34.65 -8.62
N ILE A 119 27.50 -34.64 -9.90
CA ILE A 119 26.61 -35.70 -10.42
C ILE A 119 27.31 -36.34 -11.62
N SER A 120 27.93 -37.48 -11.34
CA SER A 120 28.33 -38.49 -12.31
C SER A 120 27.08 -39.16 -12.90
N SER A 121 26.95 -39.14 -14.24
CA SER A 121 26.20 -40.09 -15.10
C SER A 121 24.66 -40.13 -14.94
N PRO A 122 23.83 -40.62 -15.91
CA PRO A 122 23.97 -40.88 -17.34
C PRO A 122 22.86 -40.17 -18.19
N GLU A 123 22.22 -39.10 -17.69
CA GLU A 123 21.02 -38.50 -18.33
C GLU A 123 21.33 -37.65 -19.58
N LEU A 124 22.54 -37.09 -19.69
CA LEU A 124 22.94 -36.25 -20.84
C LEU A 124 23.05 -37.04 -22.15
N THR A 125 23.14 -38.37 -22.10
CA THR A 125 23.15 -39.23 -23.30
C THR A 125 21.76 -39.45 -23.88
N ILE A 126 20.70 -39.43 -23.07
CA ILE A 126 19.33 -39.64 -23.55
C ILE A 126 18.80 -38.38 -24.23
N ILE A 127 19.08 -37.21 -23.64
CA ILE A 127 18.64 -35.91 -24.18
C ILE A 127 19.33 -35.61 -25.52
N SER A 128 20.63 -35.90 -25.65
CA SER A 128 21.36 -35.75 -26.91
C SER A 128 20.87 -36.74 -27.98
N LYS A 129 20.56 -37.99 -27.62
CA LYS A 129 19.98 -38.99 -28.54
C LYS A 129 18.56 -38.62 -29.00
N LEU A 130 17.72 -38.08 -28.13
CA LEU A 130 16.37 -37.62 -28.48
C LEU A 130 16.43 -36.38 -29.38
N ARG A 131 17.33 -35.43 -29.10
CA ARG A 131 17.50 -34.23 -29.91
C ARG A 131 17.89 -34.54 -31.34
N ASN A 132 18.85 -35.46 -31.54
CA ASN A 132 19.27 -35.89 -32.88
C ASN A 132 18.22 -36.72 -33.61
N LYS A 133 17.26 -37.32 -32.89
CA LYS A 133 16.17 -38.12 -33.49
C LYS A 133 14.99 -37.25 -33.96
N PHE A 134 14.75 -36.10 -33.33
CA PHE A 134 13.57 -35.26 -33.58
C PHE A 134 13.83 -33.97 -34.38
N LEU A 135 15.09 -33.57 -34.59
CA LEU A 135 15.45 -32.42 -35.44
C LEU A 135 16.67 -32.73 -36.32
N PRO A 136 16.50 -33.39 -37.48
CA PRO A 136 17.56 -33.45 -38.47
C PRO A 136 17.76 -32.07 -39.11
N ASN A 137 19.00 -31.60 -39.11
CA ASN A 137 19.48 -30.35 -39.68
C ASN A 137 18.77 -29.96 -41.00
N GLN A 138 17.96 -28.90 -40.98
CA GLN A 138 17.77 -28.07 -42.18
C GLN A 138 18.78 -26.94 -42.15
N ILE A 139 20.02 -27.26 -42.52
CA ILE A 139 20.91 -26.28 -43.16
C ILE A 139 20.75 -26.53 -44.65
N VAL A 140 19.83 -25.80 -45.29
CA VAL A 140 19.89 -25.61 -46.75
C VAL A 140 20.46 -24.21 -46.95
N SER A 141 21.74 -24.21 -47.29
CA SER A 141 22.46 -23.14 -47.98
C SER A 141 21.61 -22.51 -49.07
N LEU A 142 21.60 -21.18 -49.16
CA LEU A 142 21.50 -20.47 -50.43
C LEU A 142 22.21 -19.12 -50.32
N ASN A 143 23.05 -18.89 -51.33
CA ASN A 143 23.86 -17.72 -51.64
C ASN A 143 23.09 -16.40 -51.59
#